data_AF-A0A1Q8JNA7-F1
#
_entry.id   AF-A0A1Q8JNA7-F1
#
_cell.length_a   1.000
_cell.length_b   1.000
_cell.length_c   1.000
_cell.angle_alpha   90.00
_cell.angle_beta   90.00
_cell.angle_gamma   90.00
#
_symmetry.space_group_name_H-M   'P 1'
#
loop_
_entity.id
_entity.type
_entity.pdbx_description
1 polymer ?
#
loop_
_entity_poly.entity_id
_entity_poly.type
_entity_poly.pdbx_seq_one_letter_code
_entity_poly.pdbx_strand_id
1 'polypeptide(L)' 'MDDRPVARCTVGRLMKAAGLRGVRRQRVPRTTIRADSPDLRPDLVERDFTATAPNRLWVADITYI' A
#
# COMPACT_ATOMS: atom_id res chain seq x y z
N MET A 1 15.47 37.44 -2.33
CA MET A 1 15.28 36.17 -1.59
C MET A 1 16.65 35.59 -1.35
N ASP A 2 16.95 35.25 -0.11
CA ASP A 2 18.29 34.89 0.34
C ASP A 2 18.46 33.38 0.16
N ASP A 3 19.02 32.95 -0.98
CA ASP A 3 19.24 31.54 -1.32
C ASP A 3 20.49 31.00 -0.59
N ARG A 4 20.38 30.98 0.74
CA ARG A 4 21.42 30.40 1.59
C ARG A 4 21.27 28.88 1.61
N PRO A 5 22.35 28.11 1.38
CA PRO A 5 22.31 26.67 1.50
C PRO A 5 22.04 26.30 2.97
N VAL A 6 20.87 25.71 3.24
CA VAL A 6 20.49 25.24 4.58
C VAL A 6 20.39 23.72 4.57
N ALA A 7 21.00 23.09 5.58
CA ALA A 7 20.92 21.65 5.75
C ALA A 7 19.47 21.20 6.03
N ARG A 8 19.06 20.07 5.43
CA ARG A 8 17.73 19.46 5.61
C ARG A 8 17.36 19.26 7.09
N CYS A 9 18.34 18.93 7.93
CA CYS A 9 18.15 18.75 9.38
C CYS A 9 17.74 20.06 10.08
N THR A 10 18.24 21.21 9.63
CA THR A 10 17.90 22.53 10.17
C THR A 10 16.44 22.86 9.88
N VAL A 11 16.00 22.65 8.65
CA VAL A 11 14.59 22.82 8.25
C VAL A 11 13.70 21.89 9.08
N GLY A 12 14.06 20.61 9.20
CA GLY A 12 13.30 19.63 9.99
C GLY A 12 13.18 19.99 11.48
N ARG A 13 14.24 20.51 12.10
CA ARG A 13 14.23 20.97 13.49
C ARG A 13 13.33 22.18 13.69
N LEU A 14 13.38 23.15 12.78
CA LEU A 14 12.51 24.33 12.82
C LEU A 14 11.04 23.97 12.61
N MET A 15 10.74 23.08 11.66
CA MET A 15 9.38 22.55 11.46
C MET A 15 8.86 21.88 12.73
N LYS A 16 9.67 21.04 13.39
CA LYS A 16 9.29 20.39 14.66
C LYS A 16 9.00 21.41 15.76
N ALA A 17 9.86 22.43 15.92
CA ALA A 17 9.66 23.48 16.91
C ALA A 17 8.39 24.29 16.66
N ALA A 18 8.02 24.49 15.39
CA ALA A 18 6.81 25.18 14.97
C ALA A 18 5.55 24.29 14.92
N GLY A 19 5.64 23.00 15.30
CA GLY A 19 4.52 22.06 15.19
C GLY A 19 4.12 21.70 13.75
N LEU A 20 4.94 22.07 12.77
CA LEU A 20 4.71 21.82 11.35
C LEU A 20 5.16 20.42 10.94
N ARG A 21 4.42 19.81 10.01
CA ARG A 21 4.77 18.52 9.40
C ARG A 21 4.71 18.63 7.89
N GLY A 22 5.58 17.90 7.21
CA GLY A 22 5.51 17.79 5.75
C GLY A 22 4.21 17.11 5.34
N VAL A 23 3.45 17.75 4.46
CA VAL A 23 2.25 17.15 3.88
C VAL A 23 2.65 16.37 2.64
N ARG A 24 2.23 15.11 2.54
CA ARG A 24 2.40 14.29 1.35
C ARG A 24 1.09 14.28 0.57
N ARG A 25 1.06 14.90 -0.61
CA ARG A 25 -0.09 14.87 -1.53
C ARG A 25 -0.13 13.54 -2.29
N GLN A 26 -0.27 12.42 -1.58
CA GLN A 26 -0.57 11.15 -2.25
C GLN A 26 -2.00 10.74 -1.95
N ARG A 27 -2.79 10.62 -3.03
CA ARG A 27 -4.02 9.84 -3.04
C ARG A 27 -3.61 8.41 -2.73
N VAL A 28 -4.00 7.88 -1.58
CA VAL A 28 -3.85 6.45 -1.30
C VAL A 28 -4.72 5.73 -2.34
N PRO A 29 -4.15 4.94 -3.27
CA PRO A 29 -4.96 4.16 -4.19
C PRO A 29 -5.82 3.22 -3.34
N ARG A 30 -7.14 3.26 -3.54
CA ARG A 30 -8.01 2.26 -2.95
C ARG A 30 -7.80 0.98 -3.74
N THR A 31 -6.96 0.09 -3.23
CA THR A 31 -6.53 -1.15 -3.88
C THR A 31 -7.68 -2.14 -4.05
N THR A 32 -8.69 -2.08 -3.18
CA THR A 32 -9.78 -3.04 -3.16
C THR A 32 -11.10 -2.31 -2.99
N ILE A 33 -11.91 -2.32 -4.05
CA ILE A 33 -13.31 -1.94 -3.98
C ILE A 33 -14.08 -3.24 -3.75
N ARG A 34 -14.68 -3.40 -2.57
CA ARG A 34 -15.57 -4.54 -2.31
C ARG A 34 -16.72 -4.49 -3.32
N ALA A 35 -17.04 -5.63 -3.92
CA ALA A 35 -18.20 -5.74 -4.79
C ALA A 35 -19.49 -5.44 -4.02
N ASP A 36 -20.47 -4.83 -4.68
CA ASP A 36 -21.77 -4.51 -4.06
C ASP A 36 -22.61 -5.77 -3.79
N SER A 37 -22.26 -6.89 -4.43
CA SER A 37 -22.87 -8.20 -4.20
C SER A 37 -21.94 -9.13 -3.42
N PRO A 38 -22.51 -10.09 -2.66
CA PRO A 38 -21.74 -11.19 -2.08
C PRO A 38 -21.00 -11.96 -3.17
N ASP A 39 -19.79 -12.41 -2.86
CA ASP A 39 -19.10 -13.38 -3.69
C ASP A 39 -19.72 -14.76 -3.44
N LEU A 40 -20.44 -15.29 -4.43
CA LEU A 40 -21.09 -16.59 -4.38
C LEU A 40 -20.21 -17.72 -4.91
N ARG A 41 -18.99 -17.41 -5.36
CA ARG A 41 -18.07 -18.43 -5.87
C ARG A 41 -17.62 -19.34 -4.72
N PRO A 42 -17.66 -20.66 -4.90
CA PRO A 42 -17.19 -21.58 -3.87
C PRO A 42 -15.67 -21.44 -3.70
N ASP A 43 -15.22 -21.39 -2.45
CA ASP A 43 -13.81 -21.53 -2.10
C ASP A 43 -13.45 -23.02 -2.19
N LEU A 44 -12.99 -23.44 -3.37
CA LEU A 44 -12.72 -24.85 -3.67
C LEU A 44 -11.58 -25.46 -2.85
N VAL A 45 -10.79 -24.63 -2.17
CA VAL A 45 -9.61 -25.05 -1.41
C VAL A 45 -9.68 -24.62 0.06
N GLU A 46 -10.78 -24.01 0.50
CA GLU A 46 -10.98 -23.55 1.88
C GLU A 46 -9.81 -22.72 2.44
N ARG A 47 -9.18 -21.91 1.58
CA ARG A 47 -7.96 -21.14 1.87
C ARG A 47 -6.74 -21.96 2.29
N ASP A 48 -6.73 -23.27 2.06
CA ASP A 48 -5.54 -24.11 2.14
C ASP A 48 -4.82 -24.14 0.79
N PHE A 49 -3.66 -23.50 0.73
CA PHE A 49 -2.81 -23.44 -0.46
C PHE A 49 -1.70 -24.49 -0.45
N THR A 50 -1.74 -25.44 0.50
CA THR A 50 -0.76 -26.52 0.62
C THR A 50 -0.99 -27.57 -0.47
N ALA A 51 0.06 -27.92 -1.22
CA ALA A 51 0.00 -28.97 -2.23
C ALA A 51 1.00 -30.08 -1.91
N THR A 52 0.55 -31.34 -1.95
CA THR A 52 1.41 -32.51 -1.67
C THR A 52 2.29 -32.91 -2.87
N ALA A 53 1.96 -32.45 -4.07
CA ALA A 53 2.70 -32.69 -5.30
C ALA A 53 2.46 -31.56 -6.33
N PRO A 54 3.33 -31.39 -7.34
CA PRO A 54 3.09 -30.49 -8.45
C PRO A 54 1.77 -30.77 -9.18
N ASN A 55 1.21 -29.75 -9.83
CA ASN A 55 -0.04 -29.84 -10.61
C ASN A 55 -1.30 -30.26 -9.81
N ARG A 56 -1.29 -30.08 -8.47
CA ARG A 56 -2.47 -30.32 -7.61
C ARG A 56 -3.25 -29.05 -7.27
N LEU A 57 -2.57 -27.91 -7.23
CA LEU A 57 -3.17 -26.61 -6.91
C LEU A 57 -2.45 -25.53 -7.73
N TRP A 58 -3.23 -24.61 -8.30
CA TRP A 58 -2.73 -23.50 -9.12
C TRP A 58 -3.20 -22.18 -8.50
N VAL A 59 -2.26 -21.27 -8.23
CA VAL A 59 -2.53 -19.94 -7.70
C VAL A 59 -2.09 -18.89 -8.72
N ALA A 60 -2.89 -17.85 -8.90
CA ALA A 60 -2.52 -16.68 -9.68
C ALA A 60 -2.78 -15.41 -8.87
N ASP A 61 -1.89 -14.43 -8.96
CA ASP A 61 -2.14 -13.06 -8.53
C ASP A 61 -2.32 -12.16 -9.75
N ILE A 62 -3.07 -11.07 -9.57
CA ILE A 62 -3.18 -10.00 -10.57
C ILE A 62 -2.67 -8.74 -9.90
N THR A 63 -1.61 -8.17 -10.46
CA THR A 63 -1.07 -6.88 -10.06
C THR A 63 -1.54 -5.79 -11.04
N TYR A 64 -2.10 -4.70 -10.51
CA TYR A 64 -2.47 -3.52 -11.30
C TYR A 64 -1.23 -2.63 -11.45
N ILE A 65 -0.76 -2.41 -12.68
CA ILE A 65 0.37 -1.53 -13.03
C ILE A 65 -0.10 -0.10 -13.32
#